data_AF-A0A7X6QDL3-F1
#
_entry.id   AF-A0A7X6QDL3-F1
#
_cell.length_a   1.000
_cell.length_b   1.000
_cell.length_c   1.000
_cell.angle_alpha   90.00
_cell.angle_beta   90.00
_cell.angle_gamma   90.00
#
_symmetry.space_group_name_H-M   'P 1'
#
loop_
_entity.id
_entity.type
_entity.pdbx_description
1 polymer ?
#
loop_
_entity_poly.entity_id
_entity_poly.type
_entity_poly.pdbx_seq_one_letter_code
_entity_poly.pdbx_strand_id
1 'polypeptide(L)'
;MREGKRTLADTLHLGFSMISCDCMEEIKAHARRVPLRPGFEELLDLAKEKEIPVVVISGNLKPCIEQKLVPYRNRLLDVHSVN
;
A
#
# COMPACT_ATOMS: atom_id res chain seq x y z
N MET A 1 -19.32 15.89 13.31
CA MET A 1 -18.41 15.66 12.17
C MET A 1 -17.20 16.60 12.26
N ARG A 2 -15.97 16.10 12.09
CA ARG A 2 -14.70 16.87 12.13
C ARG A 2 -14.00 16.86 10.78
N GLU A 3 -14.76 16.97 9.68
CA GLU A 3 -14.18 17.01 8.34
C GLU A 3 -13.29 18.26 8.19
N GLY A 4 -12.09 18.08 7.64
CA GLY A 4 -11.13 19.17 7.38
C GLY A 4 -10.39 19.75 8.59
N LYS A 5 -10.55 19.22 9.81
CA LYS A 5 -9.92 19.80 11.02
C LYS A 5 -8.49 19.32 11.31
N ARG A 6 -8.02 18.28 10.62
CA ARG A 6 -6.67 17.71 10.79
C ARG A 6 -6.13 17.29 9.43
N THR A 7 -4.82 17.38 9.24
CA THR A 7 -4.20 16.88 8.02
C THR A 7 -4.19 15.35 8.01
N LEU A 8 -4.01 14.76 6.83
CA LEU A 8 -3.80 13.32 6.71
C LEU A 8 -2.56 12.88 7.52
N ALA A 9 -1.48 13.65 7.45
CA ALA A 9 -0.25 13.38 8.19
C ALA A 9 -0.49 13.37 9.71
N ASP A 10 -1.16 14.39 10.26
CA ASP A 10 -1.47 14.45 11.70
C ASP A 10 -2.34 13.27 12.15
N THR A 11 -3.31 12.90 11.31
CA THR A 11 -4.23 11.80 11.59
C THR A 11 -3.50 10.46 11.60
N LEU A 12 -2.63 10.22 10.63
CA LEU A 12 -1.81 9.01 10.57
C LEU A 12 -0.82 8.94 11.73
N HIS A 13 -0.12 10.04 12.06
CA HIS A 13 0.78 10.08 13.20
C HIS A 13 0.08 9.78 14.52
N LEU A 14 -1.10 10.36 14.75
CA LEU A 14 -1.90 10.05 15.93
C LEU A 14 -2.36 8.60 15.94
N GLY A 15 -2.80 8.07 14.80
CA GLY A 15 -3.20 6.66 14.68
C GLY A 15 -2.08 5.71 15.06
N PHE A 16 -0.89 5.91 14.49
CA PHE A 16 0.26 5.05 14.74
C PHE A 16 0.89 5.24 16.13
N SER A 17 0.80 6.43 16.74
CA SER A 17 1.31 6.64 18.10
C SER A 17 0.52 5.89 19.18
N MET A 18 -0.70 5.45 18.87
CA MET A 18 -1.55 4.65 19.75
C MET A 18 -1.37 3.14 19.54
N ILE A 19 -0.64 2.71 18.52
CA ILE A 19 -0.43 1.29 18.20
C ILE A 19 0.90 0.83 18.80
N SER A 20 0.86 -0.28 19.55
CA SER A 20 2.06 -0.88 20.11
C SER A 20 2.93 -1.51 19.02
N CYS A 21 4.25 -1.44 19.17
CA CYS A 21 5.20 -1.94 18.16
C CYS A 21 5.12 -3.47 17.94
N ASP A 22 4.64 -4.22 18.93
CA ASP A 22 4.43 -5.67 18.85
C ASP A 22 3.29 -6.08 17.90
N CYS A 23 2.39 -5.15 17.53
CA CYS A 23 1.31 -5.40 16.58
C CYS A 23 1.77 -5.50 15.11
N MET A 24 3.06 -5.30 14.81
CA MET A 24 3.55 -5.25 13.42
C MET A 24 3.28 -6.55 12.64
N GLU A 25 3.38 -7.72 13.27
CA GLU A 25 3.06 -9.00 12.61
C GLU A 25 1.57 -9.10 12.28
N GLU A 26 0.70 -8.62 13.17
CA GLU A 26 -0.75 -8.61 12.95
C GLU A 26 -1.14 -7.65 11.82
N ILE A 27 -0.49 -6.48 11.75
CA ILE A 27 -0.65 -5.51 10.67
C ILE A 27 -0.26 -6.15 9.32
N LYS A 28 0.90 -6.82 9.25
CA LYS A 28 1.32 -7.54 8.04
C LYS A 28 0.36 -8.67 7.69
N ALA A 29 -0.14 -9.41 8.68
CA ALA A 29 -1.11 -10.48 8.48
C ALA A 29 -2.47 -9.96 7.99
N HIS A 30 -2.89 -8.78 8.45
CA HIS A 30 -4.07 -8.09 7.92
C HIS A 30 -3.84 -7.68 6.46
N ALA A 31 -2.70 -7.04 6.15
CA ALA A 31 -2.38 -6.60 4.80
C ALA A 31 -2.41 -7.75 3.76
N ARG A 32 -1.94 -8.95 4.14
CA ARG A 32 -2.02 -10.14 3.28
C ARG A 32 -3.47 -10.55 2.95
N ARG A 33 -4.39 -10.42 3.91
CA ARG A 33 -5.79 -10.87 3.78
C ARG A 33 -6.67 -9.93 2.97
N VAL A 34 -6.40 -8.63 2.98
CA VAL A 34 -7.19 -7.66 2.19
C VAL A 34 -6.95 -7.94 0.71
N PRO A 35 -7.96 -8.29 -0.11
CA PRO A 35 -7.74 -8.61 -1.53
C PRO A 35 -7.32 -7.37 -2.33
N LEU A 36 -6.57 -7.59 -3.41
CA LEU A 36 -6.41 -6.52 -4.42
C LEU A 36 -7.75 -6.31 -5.12
N ARG A 37 -7.94 -5.11 -5.67
CA ARG A 37 -9.13 -4.81 -6.46
C ARG A 37 -9.14 -5.74 -7.69
N PRO A 38 -10.26 -6.41 -8.00
CA PRO A 38 -10.41 -7.14 -9.25
C PRO A 38 -10.07 -6.25 -10.46
N GLY A 39 -9.38 -6.79 -11.46
CA GLY A 39 -8.88 -6.00 -12.60
C GLY A 39 -7.42 -5.54 -12.47
N PHE A 40 -6.77 -5.72 -11.31
CA PHE A 40 -5.39 -5.27 -11.13
C PHE A 40 -4.40 -6.06 -12.00
N GLU A 41 -4.58 -7.38 -12.13
CA GLU A 41 -3.67 -8.19 -12.94
C GLU A 41 -3.86 -7.92 -14.43
N GLU A 42 -5.11 -7.75 -14.85
CA GLU A 42 -5.50 -7.40 -16.21
C GLU A 42 -4.97 -6.02 -16.60
N LEU A 43 -4.98 -5.07 -15.66
CA LEU A 43 -4.35 -3.76 -15.85
C LEU A 43 -2.85 -3.88 -16.08
N LEU A 44 -2.16 -4.71 -15.29
CA LEU A 44 -0.72 -4.93 -15.45
C LEU A 44 -0.39 -5.65 -16.77
N ASP A 45 -1.26 -6.55 -17.25
CA ASP A 45 -1.08 -7.22 -18.53
C ASP A 45 -1.24 -6.23 -19.70
N LEU A 46 -2.28 -5.41 -19.65
CA LEU A 46 -2.50 -4.36 -20.65
C LEU A 46 -1.35 -3.34 -20.65
N ALA A 47 -0.88 -2.92 -19.47
CA ALA A 47 0.25 -2.00 -19.37
C ALA A 47 1.50 -2.59 -20.01
N LYS A 48 1.77 -3.88 -19.78
CA LYS A 48 2.88 -4.60 -20.42
C LYS A 48 2.72 -4.66 -21.95
N GLU A 49 1.53 -4.98 -22.47
CA GLU A 49 1.25 -5.02 -23.91
C GLU A 49 1.46 -3.66 -24.58
N LYS A 50 1.12 -2.57 -23.88
CA LYS A 50 1.24 -1.19 -24.38
C LYS A 50 2.58 -0.55 -24.06
N GLU A 51 3.53 -1.29 -23.49
CA GLU A 51 4.83 -0.77 -23.04
C GLU A 51 4.73 0.43 -22.07
N ILE A 52 3.68 0.44 -21.25
CA ILE A 52 3.42 1.48 -20.26
C ILE A 52 4.04 1.07 -18.92
N PRO A 53 4.99 1.84 -18.36
CA PRO A 53 5.53 1.55 -17.05
C PRO A 53 4.50 1.81 -15.94
N VAL A 54 4.44 0.90 -14.97
CA VAL A 54 3.53 1.02 -13.82
C VAL A 54 4.32 1.31 -12.55
N VAL A 55 3.98 2.39 -11.86
CA VAL A 55 4.54 2.76 -10.55
C VAL A 55 3.43 2.74 -9.51
N VAL A 56 3.70 2.17 -8.34
CA VAL A 56 2.77 2.22 -7.20
C VAL A 56 3.19 3.33 -6.26
N ILE A 57 2.25 4.23 -5.93
CA ILE A 57 2.43 5.27 -4.92
C ILE A 57 1.45 5.00 -3.78
N SER A 58 1.94 4.82 -2.57
CA SER A 58 1.12 4.48 -1.41
C SER A 58 1.47 5.32 -0.18
N GLY A 59 0.43 5.81 0.49
CA GLY A 59 0.54 6.41 1.83
C GLY A 59 0.60 5.38 2.97
N ASN A 60 0.67 4.10 2.66
CA ASN A 60 0.68 3.02 3.65
C ASN A 60 2.11 2.67 4.09
N LEU A 61 2.22 1.92 5.18
CA LEU A 61 3.49 1.42 5.68
C LEU A 61 4.19 0.54 4.65
N LYS A 62 5.48 0.80 4.42
CA LYS A 62 6.31 0.01 3.48
C LYS A 62 6.21 -1.51 3.68
N PRO A 63 6.27 -2.07 4.91
CA PRO A 63 6.11 -3.52 5.11
C PRO A 63 4.77 -4.08 4.63
N CYS A 64 3.67 -3.31 4.72
CA CYS A 64 2.36 -3.73 4.23
C CYS A 64 2.34 -3.82 2.71
N ILE A 65 2.90 -2.81 2.05
CA ILE A 65 2.93 -2.72 0.58
C ILE A 65 3.86 -3.77 0.00
N GLU A 66 5.05 -3.95 0.58
CA GLU A 66 5.99 -4.97 0.14
C GLU A 66 5.35 -6.36 0.22
N GLN A 67 4.73 -6.71 1.35
CA GLN A 67 4.03 -7.99 1.53
C GLN A 67 2.91 -8.19 0.50
N LYS A 68 2.20 -7.12 0.14
CA LYS A 68 1.08 -7.19 -0.78
C LYS A 68 1.50 -7.34 -2.24
N LEU A 69 2.60 -6.69 -2.61
CA LEU A 69 3.05 -6.60 -4.00
C LEU A 69 4.14 -7.60 -4.37
N VAL A 70 4.59 -8.47 -3.44
CA VAL A 70 5.58 -9.54 -3.73
C VAL A 70 5.28 -10.26 -5.05
N PRO A 71 4.05 -10.71 -5.36
CA PRO A 71 3.78 -11.45 -6.59
C PRO A 71 3.95 -10.61 -7.88
N TYR A 72 3.91 -9.28 -7.77
CA TYR A 72 3.90 -8.36 -8.91
C TYR A 72 5.21 -7.58 -9.06
N ARG A 73 6.22 -7.82 -8.22
CA ARG A 73 7.46 -7.04 -8.18
C ARG A 73 8.14 -6.88 -9.54
N ASN A 74 8.11 -7.94 -10.36
CA ASN A 74 8.74 -7.95 -11.69
C ASN A 74 7.86 -7.28 -12.78
N ARG A 75 6.65 -6.84 -12.44
CA ARG A 75 5.69 -6.18 -13.34
C ARG A 75 5.57 -4.68 -13.05
N LEU A 76 6.27 -4.18 -12.03
CA LEU A 76 6.25 -2.79 -11.59
C LEU A 76 7.60 -2.14 -11.86
N LEU A 77 7.59 -0.89 -12.30
CA LEU A 77 8.79 -0.08 -12.47
C LEU A 77 9.36 0.33 -11.10
N ASP A 78 8.50 0.82 -10.20
CA ASP A 78 8.90 1.23 -8.86
C ASP A 78 7.71 1.23 -7.88
N VAL A 79 8.01 1.27 -6.58
CA VAL A 79 7.06 1.36 -5.48
C VAL A 79 7.51 2.45 -4.51
N HIS A 80 6.77 3.56 -4.46
CA HIS A 80 6.95 4.62 -3.49
C HIS A 80 5.98 4.43 -2.33
N SER A 81 6.52 4.24 -1.13
CA SER A 81 5.75 4.13 0.12
C SER A 81 6.38 4.96 1.21
N VAL A 82 5.60 5.27 2.25
CA VAL A 82 6.08 6.05 3.40
C VAL A 82 6.93 5.14 4.29
N ASN A 83 8.10 5.65 4.69
CA ASN A 83 9.01 5.02 5.65
C ASN A 83 8.58 5.32 7.09
#